data_AF-A0A537ZPG1-F1
#
_entry.id   AF-A0A537ZPG1-F1
#
_cell.length_a   1.000
_cell.length_b   1.000
_cell.length_c   1.000
_cell.angle_alpha   90.00
_cell.angle_beta   90.00
_cell.angle_gamma   90.00
#
_symmetry.space_group_name_H-M   'P 1'
#
loop_
_entity.id
_entity.type
_entity.pdbx_description
1 polymer ?
#
loop_
_entity_poly.entity_id
_entity_poly.type
_entity_poly.pdbx_seq_one_letter_code
_entity_poly.pdbx_strand_id
1 'polypeptide(L)'
;MGLAEAFQEIVDSLPDDWTDLDIDLRIFDEERYIDAAVLLTQVNAQPYSKADWHWRLLVAHRFGHAAAAETVKGTLALLDREGIEGEMFLRGMREGRAEVVQMWGRPESVRREFRRSRSL
;
A
#
# COMPACT_ATOMS: atom_id res chain seq x y z
N MET A 1 0.80 -14.76 12.82
CA MET A 1 1.52 -13.93 11.83
C MET A 1 1.09 -12.50 12.07
N GLY A 2 2.04 -11.57 12.18
CA GLY A 2 1.72 -10.14 12.40
C GLY A 2 1.22 -9.47 11.12
N LEU A 3 0.54 -8.34 11.25
CA LEU A 3 0.05 -7.55 10.13
C LEU A 3 1.20 -7.08 9.21
N ALA A 4 2.34 -6.70 9.80
CA ALA A 4 3.49 -6.26 9.01
C ALA A 4 4.13 -7.39 8.18
N GLU A 5 4.11 -8.62 8.71
CA GLU A 5 4.61 -9.80 8.03
C GLU A 5 3.65 -10.23 6.91
N ALA A 6 2.36 -10.31 7.21
CA ALA A 6 1.32 -10.59 6.22
C ALA A 6 1.33 -9.59 5.05
N PHE A 7 1.53 -8.30 5.35
CA PHE A 7 1.67 -7.27 4.32
C PHE A 7 2.92 -7.49 3.45
N GLN A 8 4.06 -7.85 4.06
CA GLN A 8 5.27 -8.12 3.29
C GLN A 8 5.08 -9.32 2.35
N GLU A 9 4.43 -10.38 2.80
CA GLU A 9 4.12 -11.54 1.95
C GLU A 9 3.25 -11.14 0.75
N ILE A 10 2.26 -10.26 0.96
CA ILE A 10 1.46 -9.70 -0.15
C ILE A 10 2.38 -8.98 -1.12
N VAL A 11 3.21 -8.05 -0.66
CA VAL A 11 4.10 -7.26 -1.52
C VAL A 11 5.11 -8.14 -2.28
N ASP A 12 5.70 -9.13 -1.62
CA ASP A 12 6.68 -10.05 -2.20
C ASP A 12 6.07 -10.97 -3.27
N SER A 13 4.75 -11.16 -3.26
CA SER A 13 4.03 -11.94 -4.27
C SER A 13 3.70 -11.17 -5.55
N LEU A 14 3.89 -9.84 -5.55
CA LEU A 14 3.50 -8.97 -6.66
C LEU A 14 4.58 -8.92 -7.77
N PRO A 15 4.20 -8.65 -9.02
CA PRO A 15 5.17 -8.35 -10.08
C PRO A 15 5.91 -7.05 -9.80
N ASP A 16 7.20 -6.97 -10.14
CA ASP A 16 8.07 -5.82 -9.82
C ASP A 16 7.56 -4.46 -10.38
N ASP A 17 6.70 -4.46 -11.40
CA ASP A 17 6.14 -3.26 -12.03
C ASP A 17 4.75 -2.85 -11.49
N TRP A 18 4.31 -3.39 -10.36
CA TRP A 18 3.15 -2.87 -9.63
C TRP A 18 3.36 -1.41 -9.23
N THR A 19 2.28 -0.63 -9.16
CA THR A 19 2.36 0.83 -8.92
C THR A 19 1.54 1.29 -7.73
N ASP A 20 0.32 0.76 -7.59
CA ASP A 20 -0.60 1.12 -6.52
C ASP A 20 -1.33 -0.13 -6.01
N LEU A 21 -1.51 -0.26 -4.69
CA LEU A 21 -2.35 -1.28 -4.04
C LEU A 21 -3.49 -0.65 -3.26
N ASP A 22 -4.63 -1.34 -3.29
CA ASP A 22 -5.76 -1.10 -2.40
C ASP A 22 -5.87 -2.30 -1.46
N ILE A 23 -5.74 -2.08 -0.16
CA ILE A 23 -5.83 -3.13 0.85
C ILE A 23 -6.94 -2.78 1.82
N ASP A 24 -7.83 -3.74 2.10
CA ASP A 24 -8.74 -3.62 3.22
C ASP A 24 -8.09 -4.19 4.48
N LEU A 25 -8.24 -3.47 5.60
CA LEU A 25 -7.76 -3.86 6.92
C LEU A 25 -8.92 -3.86 7.90
N ARG A 26 -8.99 -4.90 8.74
CA ARG A 26 -9.83 -4.93 9.94
C ARG A 26 -9.03 -5.44 11.12
N ILE A 27 -9.40 -4.97 12.30
CA ILE A 27 -8.86 -5.47 13.57
C ILE A 27 -9.90 -6.37 14.22
N PHE A 28 -9.47 -7.33 15.03
CA PHE A 28 -10.39 -8.28 15.65
C PHE A 28 -11.09 -7.70 16.88
N ASP A 29 -10.43 -6.79 17.59
CA ASP A 29 -10.97 -6.10 18.76
C ASP A 29 -11.39 -4.67 18.40
N GLU A 30 -12.69 -4.44 18.24
CA GLU A 30 -13.25 -3.14 17.92
C GLU A 30 -13.09 -2.10 19.05
N GLU A 31 -12.87 -2.52 20.30
CA GLU A 31 -12.62 -1.56 21.40
C GLU A 31 -11.32 -0.79 21.18
N ARG A 32 -10.39 -1.37 20.41
CA ARG A 32 -9.10 -0.77 20.03
C ARG A 32 -9.19 0.08 18.75
N TYR A 33 -10.38 0.29 18.18
CA TYR A 33 -10.54 1.00 16.91
C TYR A 33 -9.91 2.39 16.91
N ILE A 34 -10.10 3.16 17.99
CA ILE A 34 -9.56 4.52 18.09
C ILE A 34 -8.04 4.51 18.19
N ASP A 35 -7.46 3.61 19.00
CA ASP A 35 -6.00 3.46 19.12
C ASP A 35 -5.37 3.07 17.77
N ALA A 36 -5.98 2.09 17.09
CA ALA A 36 -5.56 1.66 15.76
C ALA A 36 -5.66 2.81 14.74
N ALA A 37 -6.78 3.55 14.74
CA ALA A 37 -7.00 4.68 13.85
C ALA A 37 -5.92 5.77 14.03
N VAL A 38 -5.55 6.09 15.27
CA VAL A 38 -4.48 7.07 15.58
C VAL A 38 -3.18 6.67 14.90
N LEU A 39 -2.78 5.40 15.02
CA LEU A 39 -1.57 4.89 14.38
C LEU A 39 -1.68 4.91 12.84
N LEU A 40 -2.82 4.47 12.31
CA LEU A 40 -3.09 4.36 10.87
C LEU A 40 -3.23 5.72 10.15
N THR A 41 -3.43 6.83 10.88
CA THR A 41 -3.44 8.18 10.29
C THR A 41 -2.12 8.52 9.60
N GLN A 42 -0.99 7.95 10.04
CA GLN A 42 0.35 8.16 9.46
C GLN A 42 0.45 7.74 7.99
N VAL A 43 -0.43 6.82 7.56
CA VAL A 43 -0.48 6.29 6.19
C VAL A 43 -1.77 6.67 5.48
N ASN A 44 -2.50 7.66 6.02
CA ASN A 44 -3.76 8.16 5.46
C ASN A 44 -4.79 7.04 5.20
N ALA A 45 -4.92 6.11 6.16
CA ALA A 45 -5.91 5.06 6.11
C ALA A 45 -7.33 5.67 6.03
N GLN A 46 -8.11 5.21 5.05
CA GLN A 46 -9.45 5.74 4.80
C GLN A 46 -10.47 4.87 5.56
N PRO A 47 -11.16 5.40 6.58
CA PRO A 47 -12.15 4.62 7.31
C PRO A 47 -13.36 4.31 6.42
N TYR A 48 -13.87 3.08 6.51
CA TYR A 48 -15.16 2.74 5.93
C TYR A 48 -16.30 3.21 6.83
N SER A 49 -17.40 3.66 6.23
CA SER A 49 -18.57 4.15 6.98
C SER A 49 -19.55 3.03 7.39
N LYS A 50 -19.62 1.93 6.62
CA LYS A 50 -20.35 0.68 6.92
C LYS A 50 -19.78 -0.47 6.07
N ALA A 51 -18.96 -1.33 6.65
CA ALA A 51 -18.46 -2.55 6.02
C ALA A 51 -17.94 -3.53 7.08
N ASP A 52 -17.80 -4.80 6.72
CA ASP A 52 -17.09 -5.83 7.51
C ASP A 52 -15.58 -5.54 7.69
N TRP A 53 -15.11 -4.43 7.10
CA TRP A 53 -13.74 -3.93 7.08
C TRP A 53 -13.70 -2.51 7.63
N HIS A 54 -12.62 -2.16 8.33
CA HIS A 54 -12.53 -0.90 9.06
C HIS A 54 -11.85 0.20 8.25
N TRP A 55 -10.78 -0.13 7.52
CA TRP A 55 -10.01 0.83 6.74
C TRP A 55 -9.65 0.30 5.34
N ARG A 56 -9.55 1.22 4.39
CA ARG A 56 -8.81 1.05 3.15
C ARG A 56 -7.44 1.71 3.27
N LEU A 57 -6.40 0.96 2.98
CA LEU A 57 -5.04 1.45 2.82
C LEU A 57 -4.75 1.59 1.34
N LEU A 58 -4.26 2.76 0.94
CA LEU A 58 -3.67 2.97 -0.39
C LEU A 58 -2.15 2.91 -0.23
N VAL A 59 -1.51 2.15 -1.10
CA VAL A 59 -0.06 1.93 -1.06
C VAL A 59 0.56 2.28 -2.40
N ALA A 60 1.60 3.10 -2.39
CA ALA A 60 2.40 3.39 -3.56
C ALA A 60 3.66 2.50 -3.56
N HIS A 61 4.07 2.07 -4.75
CA HIS A 61 5.37 1.42 -4.93
C HIS A 61 6.48 2.48 -4.95
N ARG A 62 7.07 2.75 -6.13
CA ARG A 62 8.16 3.72 -6.31
C ARG A 62 7.67 5.15 -6.56
N PHE A 63 6.45 5.27 -7.08
CA PHE A 63 5.79 6.55 -7.38
C PHE A 63 4.27 6.40 -7.18
N GLY A 64 3.56 7.50 -6.99
CA GLY A 64 2.12 7.48 -6.73
C GLY A 64 1.71 8.59 -5.76
N HIS A 65 0.42 8.63 -5.41
CA HIS A 65 -0.15 9.64 -4.49
C HIS A 65 -0.50 9.07 -3.10
N ALA A 66 0.07 7.91 -2.77
CA ALA A 66 -0.22 7.16 -1.54
C ALA A 66 1.03 6.98 -0.67
N ALA A 67 0.88 6.42 0.53
CA ALA A 67 2.02 6.11 1.39
C ALA A 67 2.89 5.02 0.77
N ALA A 68 4.22 5.16 0.90
CA ALA A 68 5.17 4.15 0.43
C ALA A 68 4.97 2.81 1.16
N ALA A 69 5.20 1.70 0.48
CA ALA A 69 5.04 0.35 1.02
C ALA A 69 5.79 0.15 2.36
N GLU A 70 7.00 0.68 2.47
CA GLU A 70 7.82 0.60 3.68
C GLU A 70 7.21 1.38 4.84
N THR A 71 6.63 2.54 4.58
CA THR A 71 5.90 3.34 5.58
C THR A 71 4.66 2.60 6.05
N VAL A 72 3.90 2.00 5.11
CA VAL A 72 2.72 1.18 5.44
C VAL A 72 3.11 -0.01 6.32
N LYS A 73 4.14 -0.77 5.93
CA LYS A 73 4.67 -1.87 6.73
C LYS A 73 5.09 -1.41 8.14
N GLY A 74 5.80 -0.28 8.23
CA GLY A 74 6.22 0.30 9.50
C GLY A 74 5.05 0.66 10.41
N THR A 75 3.97 1.21 9.84
CA THR A 75 2.74 1.51 10.58
C THR A 75 2.00 0.24 11.02
N LEU A 76 1.95 -0.80 10.18
CA LEU A 76 1.38 -2.09 10.59
C LEU A 76 2.21 -2.74 11.72
N ALA A 77 3.53 -2.58 11.69
CA ALA A 77 4.40 -3.05 12.77
C ALA A 77 4.18 -2.28 14.10
N LEU A 78 3.68 -1.04 14.05
CA LEU A 78 3.23 -0.35 15.26
C LEU A 78 2.00 -1.02 15.87
N LEU A 79 1.01 -1.40 15.04
CA LEU A 79 -0.16 -2.15 15.51
C LEU A 79 0.25 -3.48 16.15
N ASP A 80 1.15 -4.22 15.50
CA ASP A 80 1.68 -5.49 16.03
C ASP A 80 2.35 -5.29 17.39
N ARG A 81 3.14 -4.23 17.57
CA ARG A 81 3.79 -3.91 18.86
C ARG A 81 2.80 -3.56 19.98
N GLU A 82 1.69 -2.92 19.64
CA GLU A 82 0.61 -2.58 20.57
C GLU A 82 -0.35 -3.75 20.83
N GLY A 83 -0.07 -4.93 20.26
CA GLY A 83 -0.90 -6.13 20.37
C GLY A 83 -2.26 -5.99 19.67
N ILE A 84 -2.37 -5.10 18.68
CA ILE A 84 -3.60 -4.91 17.92
C ILE A 84 -3.60 -5.89 16.76
N GLU A 85 -4.29 -7.00 16.95
CA GLU A 85 -4.41 -8.06 15.95
C GLU A 85 -5.52 -7.77 14.93
N GLY A 86 -5.34 -8.30 13.72
CA GLY A 86 -6.29 -8.12 12.64
C GLY A 86 -5.97 -8.98 11.43
N GLU A 87 -6.68 -8.70 10.35
CA GLU A 87 -6.43 -9.31 9.05
C GLU A 87 -6.55 -8.28 7.94
N MET A 88 -5.98 -8.62 6.79
CA MET A 88 -5.97 -7.75 5.62
C MET A 88 -6.25 -8.52 4.34
N PHE A 89 -6.80 -7.82 3.36
CA PHE A 89 -7.16 -8.39 2.06
C PHE A 89 -6.78 -7.45 0.92
N LEU A 90 -6.01 -7.96 -0.05
CA LEU A 90 -5.68 -7.21 -1.27
C LEU A 90 -6.94 -7.07 -2.13
N ARG A 91 -7.45 -5.84 -2.24
CA ARG A 91 -8.65 -5.53 -3.05
C ARG A 91 -8.33 -5.24 -4.50
N GLY A 92 -7.21 -4.58 -4.74
CA GLY A 92 -6.82 -4.16 -6.07
C GLY A 92 -5.32 -3.92 -6.17
N MET A 93 -4.78 -4.20 -7.34
CA MET A 93 -3.41 -3.90 -7.71
C MET A 93 -3.43 -3.26 -9.11
N ARG A 94 -2.60 -2.24 -9.32
CA ARG A 94 -2.33 -1.67 -10.64
C ARG A 94 -0.88 -1.94 -11.01
N GLU A 95 -0.65 -2.25 -12.29
CA GLU A 95 0.67 -2.50 -12.88
C GLU A 95 0.84 -1.70 -14.17
N GLY A 96 2.06 -1.63 -14.69
CA GLY A 96 2.35 -1.07 -16.01
C GLY A 96 2.15 0.45 -16.14
N ARG A 97 1.85 1.19 -15.05
CA ARG A 97 1.81 2.66 -15.10
C ARG A 97 3.22 3.24 -15.22
N ALA A 98 3.32 4.39 -15.86
CA ALA A 98 4.57 5.16 -15.91
C ALA A 98 4.46 6.29 -14.90
N GLU A 99 5.56 6.57 -14.22
CA GLU A 99 5.68 7.81 -13.48
C GLU A 99 5.44 8.99 -14.44
N VAL A 100 4.64 9.96 -14.00
CA VAL A 100 4.39 11.17 -14.78
C VAL A 100 5.56 12.12 -14.61
N VAL A 101 6.55 11.97 -15.48
CA VAL A 101 7.74 12.82 -15.58
C VAL A 101 7.59 13.82 -16.72
N GLN A 102 8.04 15.06 -16.52
CA GLN A 102 7.97 16.13 -17.53
C GLN A 102 8.96 15.88 -18.69
N MET A 103 8.56 15.03 -19.65
CA MET A 103 9.40 14.58 -20.78
C MET A 103 8.96 15.07 -22.16
N TRP A 104 8.21 16.17 -22.21
CA TRP A 104 7.72 16.77 -23.45
C TRP A 104 8.85 16.97 -24.48
N GLY A 105 8.60 16.56 -25.73
CA GLY A 105 9.52 16.75 -26.85
C GLY A 105 10.70 15.76 -26.94
N ARG A 106 10.79 14.72 -26.09
CA ARG A 106 11.89 13.74 -26.10
C ARG A 106 11.44 12.27 -26.20
N PRO A 107 10.62 11.88 -27.20
CA PRO A 107 9.99 10.56 -27.26
C PRO A 107 10.99 9.38 -27.28
N GLU A 108 12.16 9.51 -27.90
CA GLU A 108 13.18 8.43 -27.91
C GLU A 108 13.84 8.21 -26.55
N SER A 109 14.02 9.26 -25.74
CA SER A 109 14.53 9.12 -24.37
C SER A 109 13.53 8.40 -23.50
N VAL A 110 12.24 8.77 -23.60
CA VAL A 110 11.14 8.09 -22.89
C VAL A 110 11.08 6.61 -23.26
N ARG A 111 11.17 6.28 -24.55
CA ARG A 111 11.18 4.88 -25.02
C ARG A 111 12.32 4.07 -24.43
N ARG A 112 13.54 4.62 -24.39
CA ARG A 112 14.71 3.93 -23.80
C ARG A 112 14.55 3.72 -22.30
N GLU A 113 14.05 4.72 -21.60
CA GLU A 113 13.83 4.66 -20.16
C GLU A 113 12.75 3.63 -19.81
N PHE A 114 11.62 3.64 -20.53
CA PHE A 114 10.54 2.69 -20.30
C PHE A 114 10.93 1.26 -20.62
N ARG A 115 11.71 1.01 -21.68
CA ARG A 115 12.27 -0.34 -21.93
C ARG A 115 13.14 -0.81 -20.76
N ARG A 116 14.00 0.08 -20.24
CA ARG A 116 14.87 -0.21 -19.11
C ARG A 116 14.11 -0.47 -17.82
N SER A 117 13.11 0.36 -17.49
CA SER A 117 12.38 0.25 -16.22
C SER A 117 11.29 -0.83 -16.20
N ARG A 118 10.86 -1.31 -17.38
CA ARG A 118 9.75 -2.27 -17.51
C ARG A 118 10.16 -3.63 -18.06
N SER A 119 11.46 -3.89 -18.19
CA SER A 119 11.99 -5.15 -18.74
C SER A 119 11.40 -5.53 -20.11
N LEU A 120 11.19 -4.54 -20.98
CA LEU A 120 10.65 -4.67 -22.35
C LEU A 120 11.74 -4.58 -23.43
#